data_AF-A0A3B0MGW3-F1
#
_entry.id   AF-A0A3B0MGW3-F1
#
_cell.length_a   1.000
_cell.length_b   1.000
_cell.length_c   1.000
_cell.angle_alpha   90.00
_cell.angle_beta   90.00
_cell.angle_gamma   90.00
#
_symmetry.space_group_name_H-M   'P 1'
#
loop_
_entity.id
_entity.type
_entity.pdbx_description
1 polymer ?
#
loop_
_entity_poly.entity_id
_entity_poly.type
_entity_poly.pdbx_seq_one_letter_code
_entity_poly.pdbx_strand_id
1 'polypeptide(L)'
;MVTDSDLLVGVKLTKLKNTNHFGTLNNASNNNFPNNSSNDSPKFVYDNHDNGSSNPPKDGGNKVNIWDYINSLEKKNRCLNCEKHHFKNKETKVCTKCSPICKRFKCIHCKEEFAAHKFCKKAEKIYKRTLCLNCAKNIATYNSDPKLCRYCNCWASWRETSECDRCFKFLEKFGNPTNCEMCNKNSSFNTENNLNKIYNNLKLCYLCIYEFKKNDYYMKKKFKKHKKPQQGQPENK
;
A
#
# COMPACT_ATOMS: atom_id res chain seq x y z
N MET A 1 -9.98 -15.69 -29.15
CA MET A 1 -10.61 -15.48 -27.83
C MET A 1 -9.54 -15.75 -26.78
N VAL A 2 -8.97 -14.70 -26.18
CA VAL A 2 -7.96 -14.81 -25.11
C VAL A 2 -8.68 -14.46 -23.81
N THR A 3 -8.62 -15.35 -22.83
CA THR A 3 -9.37 -15.21 -21.57
C THR A 3 -8.63 -14.36 -20.55
N ASP A 4 -9.37 -13.63 -19.71
CA ASP A 4 -8.90 -12.72 -18.64
C ASP A 4 -7.88 -13.33 -17.64
N SER A 5 -7.58 -14.62 -17.74
CA SER A 5 -6.66 -15.38 -16.89
C SER A 5 -5.17 -15.22 -17.26
N ASP A 6 -4.85 -14.75 -18.47
CA ASP A 6 -3.46 -14.77 -19.00
C ASP A 6 -2.67 -13.47 -18.77
N LEU A 7 -3.25 -12.49 -18.06
CA LEU A 7 -2.67 -11.15 -17.94
C LEU A 7 -1.70 -10.96 -16.76
N LEU A 8 -1.40 -11.99 -15.97
CA LEU A 8 -0.37 -11.94 -14.91
C LEU A 8 0.32 -13.28 -14.55
N VAL A 9 0.16 -14.35 -15.34
CA VAL A 9 0.87 -15.63 -15.10
C VAL A 9 1.93 -15.83 -16.17
N GLY A 10 3.20 -15.82 -15.76
CA GLY A 10 4.30 -16.06 -16.68
C GLY A 10 5.58 -16.47 -15.98
N VAL A 11 5.68 -17.73 -15.53
CA VAL A 11 6.97 -18.43 -15.42
C VAL A 11 6.79 -19.91 -15.79
N LYS A 12 7.61 -20.37 -16.76
CA LYS A 12 7.83 -21.78 -17.09
C LYS A 12 8.38 -22.52 -15.87
N LEU A 13 7.77 -23.64 -15.51
CA LEU A 13 8.31 -24.59 -14.53
C LEU A 13 9.63 -25.19 -15.03
N THR A 14 10.77 -24.79 -14.47
CA THR A 14 11.97 -25.62 -14.45
C THR A 14 12.08 -26.28 -13.09
N LYS A 15 11.87 -27.60 -13.04
CA LYS A 15 12.05 -28.44 -11.86
C LYS A 15 13.48 -28.28 -11.33
N LEU A 16 13.65 -27.65 -10.17
CA LEU A 16 14.88 -27.80 -9.39
C LEU A 16 14.81 -29.14 -8.65
N LYS A 17 15.71 -30.05 -9.02
CA LYS A 17 15.94 -31.31 -8.31
C LYS A 17 16.57 -30.97 -6.96
N ASN A 18 15.88 -31.37 -5.90
CA ASN A 18 16.34 -31.24 -4.53
C ASN A 18 17.31 -32.40 -4.23
N THR A 19 18.56 -32.10 -3.90
CA THR A 19 19.47 -33.06 -3.27
C THR A 19 19.95 -32.49 -1.95
N ASN A 20 19.45 -33.07 -0.86
CA ASN A 20 19.92 -32.82 0.49
C ASN A 20 21.39 -33.27 0.61
N HIS A 21 22.23 -32.45 1.24
CA HIS A 21 23.37 -32.97 1.99
C HIS A 21 23.56 -32.17 3.28
N PHE A 22 23.53 -32.89 4.40
CA PHE A 22 23.91 -32.44 5.73
C PHE A 22 25.43 -32.16 5.78
N GLY A 23 25.81 -31.09 6.49
CA GLY A 23 27.19 -30.81 6.85
C GLY A 23 27.28 -29.66 7.86
N THR A 24 27.62 -29.98 9.09
CA THR A 24 27.86 -29.07 10.22
C THR A 24 29.27 -28.48 10.14
N LEU A 25 29.46 -27.18 10.47
CA LEU A 25 30.47 -26.60 11.40
C LEU A 25 30.89 -25.14 11.07
N ASN A 26 30.83 -24.33 12.13
CA ASN A 26 31.76 -23.29 12.60
C ASN A 26 31.90 -21.89 11.96
N ASN A 27 31.97 -20.94 12.90
CA ASN A 27 32.24 -19.50 12.80
C ASN A 27 33.54 -19.15 12.06
N ALA A 28 33.49 -18.11 11.24
CA ALA A 28 34.55 -17.11 11.10
C ALA A 28 34.01 -15.81 10.50
N SER A 29 34.29 -14.71 11.18
CA SER A 29 34.07 -13.33 10.76
C SER A 29 34.79 -13.04 9.43
N ASN A 30 34.10 -12.38 8.49
CA ASN A 30 34.70 -11.40 7.58
C ASN A 30 33.59 -10.67 6.80
N ASN A 31 33.43 -9.38 7.09
CA ASN A 31 32.55 -8.48 6.35
C ASN A 31 33.27 -8.00 5.08
N ASN A 32 32.81 -8.44 3.91
CA ASN A 32 33.02 -7.76 2.64
C ASN A 32 31.77 -7.98 1.78
N PHE A 33 30.91 -6.95 1.70
CA PHE A 33 29.75 -6.93 0.83
C PHE A 33 30.13 -6.35 -0.53
N PRO A 34 29.91 -7.05 -1.66
CA PRO A 34 29.79 -6.40 -2.94
C PRO A 34 28.36 -5.88 -3.12
N ASN A 35 28.23 -4.58 -3.32
CA ASN A 35 27.04 -3.95 -3.88
C ASN A 35 26.75 -4.55 -5.26
N ASN A 36 25.58 -5.16 -5.45
CA ASN A 36 25.06 -5.45 -6.78
C ASN A 36 23.61 -4.99 -6.89
N SER A 37 23.46 -3.76 -7.42
CA SER A 37 22.20 -3.26 -7.97
C SER A 37 21.98 -3.89 -9.34
N SER A 38 21.07 -4.85 -9.43
CA SER A 38 20.56 -5.36 -10.70
C SER A 38 19.07 -5.68 -10.53
N ASN A 39 18.23 -4.65 -10.67
CA ASN A 39 16.78 -4.80 -10.65
C ASN A 39 16.28 -5.14 -12.06
N ASP A 40 16.40 -6.40 -12.47
CA ASP A 40 15.71 -6.91 -13.65
C ASP A 40 14.27 -7.29 -13.28
N SER A 41 13.34 -6.34 -13.46
CA SER A 41 11.91 -6.58 -13.34
C SER A 41 11.31 -7.04 -14.68
N PRO A 42 10.43 -8.06 -14.71
CA PRO A 42 9.79 -8.55 -15.94
C PRO A 42 8.91 -7.49 -16.62
N LYS A 43 8.96 -7.43 -17.96
CA LYS A 43 8.22 -6.50 -18.80
C LYS A 43 6.78 -7.01 -19.04
N PHE A 44 5.78 -6.21 -18.69
CA PHE A 44 4.35 -6.49 -19.01
C PHE A 44 3.72 -5.35 -19.82
N VAL A 45 2.90 -5.76 -20.79
CA VAL A 45 2.22 -4.97 -21.83
C VAL A 45 0.81 -4.57 -21.36
N TYR A 46 0.33 -3.38 -21.75
CA TYR A 46 -1.07 -2.99 -21.55
C TYR A 46 -1.67 -2.52 -22.87
N ASP A 47 -2.80 -3.12 -23.26
CA ASP A 47 -3.65 -2.64 -24.35
C ASP A 47 -4.83 -1.85 -23.76
N ASN A 48 -5.01 -0.63 -24.25
CA ASN A 48 -6.15 0.23 -23.93
C ASN A 48 -7.32 -0.16 -24.85
N HIS A 49 -8.38 -0.73 -24.29
CA HIS A 49 -9.69 -0.72 -24.94
C HIS A 49 -10.61 0.26 -24.22
N ASP A 50 -10.86 1.39 -24.85
CA ASP A 50 -12.06 2.21 -24.63
C ASP A 50 -12.67 2.52 -26.00
N ASN A 51 -13.97 2.26 -26.12
CA ASN A 51 -14.78 2.53 -27.31
C ASN A 51 -14.93 4.05 -27.52
N GLY A 52 -14.54 4.53 -28.69
CA GLY A 52 -14.78 5.91 -29.13
C GLY A 52 -14.03 6.21 -30.43
N SER A 53 -14.78 6.31 -31.53
CA SER A 53 -14.33 6.44 -32.92
C SER A 53 -13.39 7.63 -33.19
N SER A 54 -12.23 7.36 -33.81
CA SER A 54 -11.67 8.06 -35.01
C SER A 54 -10.16 7.78 -35.19
N ASN A 55 -9.83 7.00 -36.24
CA ASN A 55 -8.52 6.75 -36.90
C ASN A 55 -7.28 6.30 -36.08
N PRO A 56 -6.55 5.26 -36.53
CA PRO A 56 -5.40 4.70 -35.82
C PRO A 56 -4.12 5.51 -36.11
N PRO A 57 -3.31 5.89 -35.11
CA PRO A 57 -1.93 6.26 -35.35
C PRO A 57 -1.10 4.99 -35.59
N LYS A 58 -0.31 5.03 -36.67
CA LYS A 58 0.63 3.98 -37.09
C LYS A 58 1.72 3.71 -36.04
N ASP A 59 2.24 2.49 -36.14
CA ASP A 59 3.17 1.78 -35.26
C ASP A 59 4.38 2.55 -34.69
N GLY A 60 4.79 2.12 -33.49
CA GLY A 60 6.07 2.49 -32.87
C GLY A 60 6.06 2.66 -31.34
N GLY A 61 4.97 2.31 -30.65
CA GLY A 61 4.79 2.60 -29.23
C GLY A 61 5.63 1.70 -28.30
N ASN A 62 6.71 2.26 -27.75
CA ASN A 62 7.48 1.68 -26.66
C ASN A 62 6.53 1.29 -25.51
N LYS A 63 6.31 -0.01 -25.26
CA LYS A 63 5.32 -0.50 -24.29
C LYS A 63 5.77 -0.16 -22.87
N VAL A 64 5.17 0.87 -22.28
CA VAL A 64 5.53 1.37 -20.94
C VAL A 64 4.99 0.42 -19.87
N ASN A 65 5.88 -0.04 -18.98
CA ASN A 65 5.52 -0.83 -17.80
C ASN A 65 4.46 -0.08 -16.96
N ILE A 66 3.39 -0.77 -16.54
CA ILE A 66 2.31 -0.17 -15.75
C ILE A 66 2.82 0.50 -14.46
N TRP A 67 3.84 -0.07 -13.81
CA TRP A 67 4.44 0.51 -12.62
C TRP A 67 5.20 1.80 -12.93
N ASP A 68 5.88 1.87 -14.08
CA ASP A 68 6.55 3.09 -14.53
C ASP A 68 5.54 4.18 -14.90
N TYR A 69 4.42 3.78 -15.50
CA TYR A 69 3.30 4.68 -15.76
C TYR A 69 2.70 5.24 -14.47
N ILE A 70 2.40 4.38 -13.50
CA ILE A 70 1.92 4.79 -12.16
C ILE A 70 2.95 5.72 -11.51
N ASN A 71 4.23 5.35 -11.51
CA ASN A 71 5.30 6.18 -10.94
C ASN A 71 5.39 7.55 -11.63
N SER A 72 5.20 7.61 -12.95
CA SER A 72 5.17 8.86 -13.72
C SER A 72 3.98 9.74 -13.32
N LEU A 73 2.80 9.16 -13.10
CA LEU A 73 1.63 9.87 -12.57
C LEU A 73 1.92 10.41 -11.16
N GLU A 74 2.48 9.59 -10.27
CA GLU A 74 2.81 9.99 -8.90
C GLU A 74 3.84 11.14 -8.86
N LYS A 75 4.90 11.06 -9.67
CA LYS A 75 5.91 12.13 -9.80
C LYS A 75 5.29 13.45 -10.25
N LYS A 76 4.29 13.41 -11.14
CA LYS A 76 3.55 14.57 -11.62
C LYS A 76 2.38 14.97 -10.71
N ASN A 77 2.24 14.34 -9.54
CA ASN A 77 1.10 14.48 -8.63
C ASN A 77 -0.27 14.27 -9.31
N ARG A 78 -0.35 13.44 -10.35
CA ARG A 78 -1.58 13.19 -11.12
C ARG A 78 -2.42 12.13 -10.42
N CYS A 79 -3.73 12.37 -10.36
CA CYS A 79 -4.69 11.50 -9.71
C CYS A 79 -4.66 10.09 -10.31
N LEU A 80 -4.49 9.08 -9.47
CA LEU A 80 -4.44 7.67 -9.88
C LEU A 80 -5.79 7.08 -10.29
N ASN A 81 -6.86 7.88 -10.27
CA ASN A 81 -8.18 7.48 -10.74
C ASN A 81 -8.52 8.07 -12.11
N CYS A 82 -8.49 9.41 -12.24
CA CYS A 82 -8.85 10.09 -13.49
C CYS A 82 -7.64 10.45 -14.36
N GLU A 83 -6.41 10.38 -13.83
CA GLU A 83 -5.16 10.72 -14.52
C GLU A 83 -5.05 12.14 -15.05
N LYS A 84 -6.07 12.99 -14.87
CA LYS A 84 -6.15 14.36 -15.41
C LYS A 84 -5.77 15.41 -14.37
N HIS A 85 -6.42 15.35 -13.22
CA HIS A 85 -6.28 16.36 -12.16
C HIS A 85 -5.16 16.00 -11.19
N HIS A 86 -4.63 17.00 -10.48
CA HIS A 86 -3.68 16.77 -9.40
C HIS A 86 -4.36 16.20 -8.15
N PHE A 87 -3.70 15.27 -7.46
CA PHE A 87 -4.13 14.86 -6.12
C PHE A 87 -3.65 15.86 -5.07
N LYS A 88 -4.46 16.07 -4.02
CA LYS A 88 -4.12 16.99 -2.92
C LYS A 88 -3.26 16.33 -1.84
N ASN A 89 -3.49 15.04 -1.59
CA ASN A 89 -2.80 14.28 -0.54
C ASN A 89 -2.04 13.08 -1.15
N LYS A 90 -0.73 13.04 -0.91
CA LYS A 90 0.21 11.97 -1.31
C LYS A 90 -0.16 10.58 -0.78
N GLU A 91 -0.93 10.49 0.31
CA GLU A 91 -1.40 9.23 0.88
C GLU A 91 -2.58 8.65 0.06
N THR A 92 -3.52 9.52 -0.31
CA THR A 92 -4.73 9.08 -1.03
C THR A 92 -4.53 8.98 -2.54
N LYS A 93 -3.60 9.78 -3.08
CA LYS A 93 -3.22 9.83 -4.50
C LYS A 93 -4.42 10.02 -5.46
N VAL A 94 -5.50 10.61 -4.98
CA VAL A 94 -6.71 10.95 -5.75
C VAL A 94 -7.02 12.45 -5.66
N CYS A 95 -7.58 13.02 -6.73
CA CYS A 95 -8.01 14.43 -6.74
C CYS A 95 -9.29 14.62 -5.93
N THR A 96 -9.62 15.88 -5.62
CA THR A 96 -10.82 16.26 -4.87
C THR A 96 -12.12 15.77 -5.52
N LYS A 97 -12.18 15.76 -6.86
CA LYS A 97 -13.33 15.26 -7.63
C LYS A 97 -13.48 13.73 -7.53
N CYS A 98 -12.37 12.99 -7.52
CA CYS A 98 -12.41 11.53 -7.46
C CYS A 98 -12.51 10.99 -6.03
N SER A 99 -12.02 11.73 -5.03
CA SER A 99 -12.06 11.32 -3.63
C SER A 99 -13.44 10.83 -3.12
N PRO A 100 -14.58 11.48 -3.42
CA PRO A 100 -15.89 11.00 -2.96
C PRO A 100 -16.36 9.72 -3.68
N ILE A 101 -15.87 9.45 -4.90
CA ILE A 101 -16.26 8.28 -5.71
C ILE A 101 -15.37 7.06 -5.40
N CYS A 102 -14.10 7.31 -5.11
CA CYS A 102 -13.16 6.29 -4.68
C CYS A 102 -13.47 5.86 -3.23
N LYS A 103 -14.25 4.79 -3.08
CA LYS A 103 -14.49 4.14 -1.78
C LYS A 103 -13.18 3.89 -1.05
N ARG A 104 -13.18 4.05 0.28
CA ARG A 104 -12.05 3.71 1.13
C ARG A 104 -12.21 2.26 1.60
N PHE A 105 -11.16 1.47 1.44
CA PHE A 105 -11.10 0.10 1.96
C PHE A 105 -9.86 -0.08 2.81
N LYS A 106 -9.90 -1.07 3.70
CA LYS A 106 -8.75 -1.52 4.48
C LYS A 106 -8.06 -2.66 3.74
N CYS A 107 -6.76 -2.52 3.48
CA CYS A 107 -5.95 -3.55 2.84
C CYS A 107 -5.87 -4.80 3.71
N ILE A 108 -6.10 -5.98 3.13
CA ILE A 108 -6.06 -7.24 3.87
C ILE A 108 -4.65 -7.57 4.42
N HIS A 109 -3.60 -7.11 3.75
CA HIS A 109 -2.20 -7.38 4.11
C HIS A 109 -1.65 -6.37 5.12
N CYS A 110 -1.46 -5.10 4.72
CA CYS A 110 -0.81 -4.09 5.58
C CYS A 110 -1.75 -3.40 6.58
N LYS A 111 -3.05 -3.65 6.49
CA LYS A 111 -4.14 -3.06 7.31
C LYS A 111 -4.31 -1.55 7.19
N GLU A 112 -3.64 -0.90 6.24
CA GLU A 112 -3.83 0.52 5.93
C GLU A 112 -5.10 0.72 5.11
N GLU A 113 -5.78 1.84 5.35
CA GLU A 113 -6.87 2.26 4.48
C GLU A 113 -6.36 3.01 3.25
N PHE A 114 -6.92 2.69 2.10
CA PHE A 114 -6.56 3.30 0.82
C PHE A 114 -7.82 3.71 0.05
N ALA A 115 -7.67 4.69 -0.84
CA ALA A 115 -8.72 5.02 -1.80
C ALA A 115 -8.68 4.01 -2.95
N ALA A 116 -9.79 3.33 -3.22
CA ALA A 116 -9.90 2.35 -4.30
C ALA A 116 -10.02 3.03 -5.68
N HIS A 117 -8.92 3.63 -6.12
CA HIS A 117 -8.75 4.13 -7.48
C HIS A 117 -8.63 2.97 -8.49
N LYS A 118 -8.72 3.29 -9.79
CA LYS A 118 -8.82 2.27 -10.85
C LYS A 118 -7.70 1.20 -10.83
N PHE A 119 -6.46 1.56 -10.51
CA PHE A 119 -5.38 0.56 -10.39
C PHE A 119 -5.58 -0.41 -9.22
N CYS A 120 -6.08 0.06 -8.06
CA CYS A 120 -6.43 -0.84 -6.96
C CYS A 120 -7.59 -1.76 -7.33
N LYS A 121 -8.62 -1.24 -8.02
CA LYS A 121 -9.74 -2.06 -8.52
C LYS A 121 -9.28 -3.11 -9.52
N LYS A 122 -8.31 -2.78 -10.38
CA LYS A 122 -7.68 -3.73 -11.29
C LYS A 122 -6.93 -4.82 -10.52
N ALA A 123 -6.11 -4.44 -9.54
CA ALA A 123 -5.41 -5.40 -8.68
C ALA A 123 -6.38 -6.33 -7.93
N GLU A 124 -7.50 -5.79 -7.41
CA GLU A 124 -8.53 -6.59 -6.73
C GLU A 124 -9.18 -7.62 -7.66
N LYS A 125 -9.46 -7.25 -8.91
CA LYS A 125 -9.98 -8.20 -9.92
C LYS A 125 -9.01 -9.33 -10.23
N ILE A 126 -7.70 -9.04 -10.24
CA ILE A 126 -6.67 -10.01 -10.60
C ILE A 126 -6.36 -10.93 -9.42
N TYR A 127 -6.06 -10.36 -8.26
CA TYR A 127 -5.66 -11.12 -7.08
C TYR A 127 -6.86 -11.62 -6.25
N LYS A 128 -8.09 -11.27 -6.63
CA LYS A 128 -9.34 -11.59 -5.91
C LYS A 128 -9.31 -11.21 -4.43
N ARG A 129 -8.63 -10.11 -4.11
CA ARG A 129 -8.36 -9.64 -2.74
C ARG A 129 -8.40 -8.12 -2.68
N THR A 130 -8.94 -7.57 -1.61
CA THR A 130 -8.95 -6.12 -1.38
C THR A 130 -7.57 -5.63 -0.92
N LEU A 131 -6.82 -5.06 -1.86
CA LEU A 131 -5.40 -4.74 -1.72
C LEU A 131 -5.11 -3.26 -2.00
N CYS A 132 -4.23 -2.66 -1.19
CA CYS A 132 -3.66 -1.37 -1.56
C CYS A 132 -2.63 -1.52 -2.68
N LEU A 133 -2.33 -0.42 -3.38
CA LEU A 133 -1.41 -0.42 -4.51
C LEU A 133 0.01 -0.92 -4.14
N ASN A 134 0.49 -0.62 -2.94
CA ASN A 134 1.82 -1.07 -2.49
C ASN A 134 1.86 -2.59 -2.30
N CYS A 135 0.83 -3.18 -1.68
CA CYS A 135 0.76 -4.64 -1.55
C CYS A 135 0.57 -5.33 -2.90
N ALA A 136 -0.23 -4.75 -3.80
CA ALA A 136 -0.34 -5.26 -5.17
C ALA A 136 1.01 -5.23 -5.92
N LYS A 137 1.77 -4.14 -5.76
CA LYS A 137 3.13 -4.02 -6.31
C LYS A 137 4.04 -5.12 -5.77
N ASN A 138 4.03 -5.33 -4.45
CA ASN A 138 4.89 -6.34 -3.84
C ASN A 138 4.50 -7.77 -4.26
N ILE A 139 3.21 -8.10 -4.37
CA ILE A 139 2.81 -9.41 -4.93
C ILE A 139 3.38 -9.58 -6.34
N ALA A 140 3.27 -8.56 -7.19
CA ALA A 140 3.82 -8.60 -8.54
C ALA A 140 5.36 -8.71 -8.57
N THR A 141 6.06 -8.04 -7.65
CA THR A 141 7.53 -8.04 -7.57
C THR A 141 8.09 -9.35 -7.02
N TYR A 142 7.52 -9.86 -5.92
CA TYR A 142 8.02 -11.03 -5.21
C TYR A 142 7.37 -12.34 -5.64
N ASN A 143 6.33 -12.27 -6.48
CA ASN A 143 5.58 -13.40 -7.00
C ASN A 143 5.19 -14.43 -5.92
N SER A 144 4.79 -13.94 -4.74
CA SER A 144 4.49 -14.76 -3.57
C SER A 144 3.53 -14.04 -2.64
N ASP A 145 2.87 -14.81 -1.76
CA ASP A 145 2.07 -14.25 -0.68
C ASP A 145 2.97 -13.73 0.45
N PRO A 146 2.58 -12.65 1.14
CA PRO A 146 3.43 -12.06 2.17
C PRO A 146 3.50 -12.95 3.40
N LYS A 147 4.59 -12.85 4.13
CA LYS A 147 4.76 -13.43 5.46
C LYS A 147 4.30 -12.46 6.56
N LEU A 148 4.16 -12.98 7.78
CA LEU A 148 3.93 -12.16 8.96
C LEU A 148 5.13 -11.27 9.25
N CYS A 149 4.87 -9.99 9.46
CA CYS A 149 5.89 -9.06 9.93
C CYS A 149 6.19 -9.32 11.41
N ARG A 150 7.47 -9.51 11.75
CA ARG A 150 7.97 -9.76 13.12
C ARG A 150 7.62 -8.69 14.15
N TYR A 151 7.31 -7.47 13.71
CA TYR A 151 6.98 -6.34 14.58
C TYR A 151 5.47 -6.10 14.70
N CYS A 152 4.79 -5.89 13.57
CA CYS A 152 3.38 -5.49 13.58
C CYS A 152 2.38 -6.65 13.36
N ASN A 153 2.86 -7.87 13.13
CA ASN A 153 2.07 -9.07 12.81
C ASN A 153 1.08 -8.87 11.65
N CYS A 154 1.37 -7.94 10.74
CA CYS A 154 0.65 -7.83 9.49
C CYS A 154 1.21 -8.85 8.50
N TRP A 155 0.35 -9.51 7.74
CA TRP A 155 0.72 -10.33 6.57
C TRP A 155 1.18 -9.41 5.44
N ALA A 156 2.34 -8.78 5.61
CA ALA A 156 2.86 -7.74 4.73
C ALA A 156 4.39 -7.70 4.70
N SER A 157 5.06 -8.76 5.15
CA SER A 157 6.50 -8.91 4.97
C SER A 157 6.78 -9.63 3.65
N TRP A 158 7.62 -9.04 2.83
CA TRP A 158 7.97 -9.55 1.49
C TRP A 158 9.46 -9.86 1.37
N ARG A 159 10.21 -9.57 2.42
CA ARG A 159 11.67 -9.67 2.48
C ARG A 159 12.05 -10.82 3.40
N GLU A 160 13.28 -11.31 3.27
CA GLU A 160 13.81 -12.39 4.10
C GLU A 160 13.91 -12.01 5.58
N THR A 161 14.21 -10.74 5.86
CA THR A 161 14.35 -10.16 7.20
C THR A 161 13.04 -10.14 8.01
N SER A 162 11.93 -10.55 7.42
CA SER A 162 10.63 -10.70 8.08
C SER A 162 10.03 -9.40 8.64
N GLU A 163 10.45 -8.22 8.17
CA GLU A 163 9.69 -6.97 8.34
C GLU A 163 8.81 -6.64 7.15
N CYS A 164 7.71 -5.91 7.39
CA CYS A 164 7.01 -5.21 6.32
C CYS A 164 7.72 -3.89 5.99
N ASP A 165 7.50 -3.35 4.79
CA ASP A 165 8.13 -2.10 4.33
C ASP A 165 7.96 -0.93 5.32
N ARG A 166 6.81 -0.87 5.99
CA ARG A 166 6.52 0.15 7.00
C ARG A 166 7.41 0.00 8.22
N CYS A 167 7.49 -1.20 8.79
CA CYS A 167 8.33 -1.46 9.96
C CYS A 167 9.81 -1.36 9.61
N PHE A 168 10.22 -1.79 8.42
CA PHE A 168 11.58 -1.63 7.93
C PHE A 168 12.00 -0.15 7.90
N LYS A 169 11.21 0.72 7.26
CA LYS A 169 11.49 2.17 7.20
C LYS A 169 11.54 2.83 8.58
N PHE A 170 10.70 2.36 9.50
CA PHE A 170 10.67 2.90 10.85
C PHE A 170 11.85 2.40 11.68
N LEU A 171 12.30 1.16 11.47
CA LEU A 171 13.51 0.61 12.07
C LEU A 171 14.75 1.40 11.62
N GLU A 172 14.89 1.66 10.32
CA GLU A 172 15.99 2.47 9.78
C GLU A 172 16.00 3.89 10.35
N LYS A 173 14.82 4.49 10.53
CA LYS A 173 14.70 5.90 10.92
C LYS A 173 14.74 6.13 12.44
N PHE A 174 14.17 5.23 13.22
CA PHE A 174 13.91 5.44 14.66
C PHE A 174 14.54 4.38 15.56
N GLY A 175 15.24 3.40 14.97
CA GLY A 175 15.82 2.29 15.71
C GLY A 175 14.76 1.30 16.20
N ASN A 176 15.14 0.52 17.22
CA ASN A 176 14.35 -0.59 17.71
C ASN A 176 12.98 -0.14 18.28
N PRO A 177 11.89 -0.86 17.96
CA PRO A 177 10.60 -0.57 18.55
C PRO A 177 10.52 -1.04 20.00
N THR A 178 9.47 -0.57 20.67
CA THR A 178 8.98 -1.06 21.96
C THR A 178 7.54 -1.57 21.81
N ASN A 179 7.00 -2.15 22.87
CA ASN A 179 5.61 -2.62 22.88
C ASN A 179 4.63 -1.45 22.77
N CYS A 180 3.63 -1.63 21.91
CA CYS A 180 2.49 -0.73 21.82
C CYS A 180 1.55 -0.94 23.01
N GLU A 181 1.21 0.12 23.75
CA GLU A 181 0.37 0.01 24.94
C GLU A 181 -1.08 -0.37 24.64
N MET A 182 -1.54 -0.20 23.39
CA MET A 182 -2.91 -0.54 23.00
C MET A 182 -3.07 -1.97 22.43
N CYS A 183 -2.06 -2.50 21.76
CA CYS A 183 -2.16 -3.84 21.14
C CYS A 183 -1.05 -4.81 21.54
N ASN A 184 -0.15 -4.38 22.43
CA ASN A 184 1.00 -5.12 22.96
C ASN A 184 1.99 -5.67 21.92
N LYS A 185 1.89 -5.24 20.66
CA LYS A 185 2.85 -5.64 19.61
C LYS A 185 4.13 -4.82 19.73
N ASN A 186 5.29 -5.44 19.55
CA ASN A 186 6.60 -4.78 19.51
C ASN A 186 6.78 -3.93 18.22
N SER A 187 6.03 -2.83 18.12
CA SER A 187 5.92 -2.01 16.91
C SER A 187 5.64 -0.53 17.21
N SER A 188 5.87 -0.10 18.45
CA SER A 188 5.87 1.30 18.84
C SER A 188 7.26 1.89 18.61
N PHE A 189 7.42 2.71 17.57
CA PHE A 189 8.69 3.34 17.23
C PHE A 189 8.74 4.75 17.83
N ASN A 190 9.87 5.11 18.45
CA ASN A 190 10.07 6.43 19.03
C ASN A 190 10.30 7.46 17.92
N THR A 191 9.22 7.98 17.36
CA THR A 191 9.34 9.13 16.48
C THR A 191 9.23 10.35 17.38
N GLU A 192 10.21 11.25 17.34
CA GLU A 192 10.26 12.49 18.14
C GLU A 192 8.97 13.35 18.04
N ASN A 193 8.14 13.11 17.01
CA ASN A 193 6.84 13.74 16.78
C ASN A 193 5.60 12.87 17.09
N ASN A 194 5.75 11.60 17.46
CA ASN A 194 4.63 10.73 17.82
C ASN A 194 4.49 10.76 19.35
N LEU A 195 3.32 11.25 19.79
CA LEU A 195 2.59 10.86 21.01
C LEU A 195 2.63 11.80 22.21
N ASN A 196 3.68 12.59 22.45
CA ASN A 196 3.82 13.35 23.72
C ASN A 196 2.90 14.58 23.91
N LYS A 197 2.07 14.95 22.92
CA LYS A 197 1.11 16.06 23.09
C LYS A 197 -0.36 15.73 22.87
N ILE A 198 -0.71 14.60 22.25
CA ILE A 198 -2.08 14.36 21.79
C ILE A 198 -2.73 13.15 22.47
N TYR A 199 -1.94 12.20 22.99
CA TYR A 199 -2.45 10.90 23.43
C TYR A 199 -1.88 10.47 24.80
N ASN A 200 -1.85 11.38 25.77
CA ASN A 200 -1.41 11.12 27.15
C ASN A 200 -0.05 10.42 27.27
N ASN A 201 0.92 10.77 26.41
CA ASN A 201 2.24 10.14 26.37
C ASN A 201 2.25 8.62 26.12
N LEU A 202 1.15 8.07 25.58
CA LEU A 202 1.06 6.63 25.31
C LEU A 202 2.00 6.22 24.18
N LYS A 203 2.67 5.08 24.32
CA LYS A 203 3.53 4.45 23.29
C LYS A 203 2.68 3.63 22.34
N LEU A 204 2.32 4.20 21.18
CA LEU A 204 1.44 3.54 20.20
C LEU A 204 2.17 3.18 18.90
N CYS A 205 1.85 2.00 18.35
CA CYS A 205 2.27 1.64 17.01
C CYS A 205 1.51 2.45 15.94
N TYR A 206 2.06 2.48 14.72
CA TYR A 206 1.47 3.21 13.59
C TYR A 206 -0.03 2.92 13.39
N LEU A 207 -0.44 1.65 13.43
CA LEU A 207 -1.83 1.26 13.21
C LEU A 207 -2.75 1.75 14.33
N CYS A 208 -2.30 1.70 15.58
CA CYS A 208 -3.06 2.23 16.72
C CYS A 208 -3.19 3.76 16.64
N ILE A 209 -2.12 4.47 16.26
CA ILE A 209 -2.16 5.92 16.03
C ILE A 209 -3.15 6.25 14.91
N TYR A 210 -3.11 5.50 13.82
CA TYR A 210 -4.00 5.70 12.68
C TYR A 210 -5.48 5.53 13.07
N GLU A 211 -5.81 4.44 13.77
CA GLU A 211 -7.18 4.18 14.24
C GLU A 211 -7.63 5.24 15.26
N PHE A 212 -6.75 5.67 16.17
CA PHE A 212 -7.08 6.73 17.13
C PHE A 212 -7.43 8.05 16.42
N LYS A 213 -6.56 8.52 15.50
CA LYS A 213 -6.79 9.75 14.73
C LYS A 213 -8.11 9.70 13.97
N LYS A 214 -8.41 8.55 13.39
CA LYS A 214 -9.64 8.32 12.64
C LYS A 214 -10.87 8.39 13.56
N ASN A 215 -10.82 7.73 14.71
CA ASN A 215 -11.91 7.74 15.69
C ASN A 215 -12.15 9.15 16.25
N ASP A 216 -11.09 9.86 16.63
CA ASP A 216 -11.16 11.25 17.09
C ASP A 216 -11.84 12.17 16.05
N TYR A 217 -11.46 12.05 14.77
CA TYR A 217 -12.11 12.78 13.68
C TYR A 217 -13.61 12.48 13.59
N TYR A 218 -14.00 11.21 13.64
CA TYR A 218 -15.41 10.82 13.54
C TYR A 218 -16.23 11.27 14.75
N MET A 219 -15.67 11.19 15.95
CA MET A 219 -16.34 11.69 17.16
C MET A 219 -16.57 13.20 17.06
N LYS A 220 -15.54 13.98 16.73
CA LYS A 220 -15.67 15.44 16.52
C LYS A 220 -16.71 15.80 15.44
N LYS A 221 -16.78 15.02 14.36
CA LYS A 221 -17.77 15.22 13.29
C LYS A 221 -19.20 14.91 13.75
N LYS A 222 -19.41 13.86 14.57
CA LYS A 222 -20.71 13.55 15.17
C LYS A 222 -21.19 14.68 16.08
N PHE A 223 -20.33 15.17 16.99
CA PHE A 223 -20.68 16.29 17.88
C PHE A 223 -21.05 17.59 17.14
N LYS A 224 -20.41 17.89 16.01
CA LYS A 224 -20.77 19.04 15.17
C LYS A 224 -22.16 18.93 14.52
N LYS A 225 -22.64 17.71 14.24
CA LYS A 225 -23.98 17.51 13.66
C LYS A 225 -25.10 17.75 14.68
N HIS A 226 -24.86 17.46 15.96
CA HIS A 226 -25.83 17.66 17.04
C HIS A 226 -25.95 19.12 17.53
N LYS A 227 -25.11 20.04 17.05
CA LYS A 227 -25.19 21.48 17.38
C LYS A 227 -25.95 22.34 16.36
N LYS A 228 -26.69 21.75 15.41
CA LYS A 228 -27.60 22.54 14.54
C LYS A 228 -28.82 22.97 15.38
N PRO A 229 -29.10 24.28 15.54
CA PRO A 229 -30.27 24.74 16.28
C PRO A 229 -31.54 24.30 15.52
N GLN A 230 -32.51 23.75 16.27
CA GLN A 230 -33.88 23.60 15.79
C GLN A 230 -34.44 25.01 15.58
N GLN A 231 -34.60 25.42 14.31
CA GLN A 231 -35.32 26.65 13.98
C GLN A 231 -36.81 26.45 14.27
N GLY A 232 -37.39 27.44 14.94
CA GLY A 232 -38.64 27.37 15.68
C GLY A 232 -39.90 27.15 14.85
N GLN A 233 -40.92 26.70 15.57
CA GLN A 233 -42.32 26.70 15.14
C GLN A 233 -42.81 28.15 14.97
N PRO A 234 -43.65 28.44 13.96
CA PRO A 234 -44.32 29.74 13.89
C PRO A 234 -45.43 29.80 14.95
N GLU A 235 -45.34 30.79 15.84
CA GLU A 235 -46.46 31.17 16.72
C GLU A 235 -47.53 31.88 15.89
N ASN A 236 -48.76 31.36 15.99
CA ASN A 236 -49.97 31.94 15.43
C ASN A 236 -50.23 33.35 16.02
N LYS A 237 -50.53 34.30 15.14
CA LYS A 237 -51.38 35.46 15.43
C LYS A 237 -52.37 35.64 14.30
#